data_AF-A0A942HF00-F1
#
_entry.id   AF-A0A942HF00-F1
#
_cell.length_a   1.000
_cell.length_b   1.000
_cell.length_c   1.000
_cell.angle_alpha   90.00
_cell.angle_beta   90.00
_cell.angle_gamma   90.00
#
_symmetry.space_group_name_H-M   'P 1'
#
loop_
_entity.id
_entity.type
_entity.pdbx_description
1 polymer ?
#
loop_
_entity_poly.entity_id
_entity_poly.type
_entity_poly.pdbx_seq_one_letter_code
_entity_poly.pdbx_strand_id
1 'polypeptide(L)'
;MSSRIRVFSTSVGTKLLIGVTGLALFLFLISHIAGNALIFLGRDTFNTYSHTLTSNPLIPVIEIVLLLIFLVHIYKTVTMYLRNQQARPVAYQAKKSQGSPSRRSVSSLTMIITGLWLLIFVVIHVKGFKYGAYYAVDGADGVRDLHRLVVENFRSPLMVAFYVVSMLIVGSHLWHGVSSGFQSLGLDHPRWTPRILAFGKAFAVLIGGGFILITLYVHLFGGQVGQ
;
A
#
# COMPACT_ATOMS: atom_id res chain seq x y z
N MET A 1 6.34 -11.37 32.06
CA MET A 1 5.52 -11.07 30.86
C MET A 1 4.58 -12.23 30.57
N SER A 2 3.27 -11.97 30.49
CA SER A 2 2.21 -12.99 30.42
C SER A 2 2.27 -13.84 29.13
N SER A 3 1.86 -15.11 29.24
CA SER A 3 1.83 -16.14 28.18
C SER A 3 1.26 -15.65 26.83
N ARG A 4 0.25 -14.77 26.84
CA ARG A 4 -0.42 -14.25 25.63
C ARG A 4 0.50 -13.36 24.76
N ILE A 5 1.45 -12.65 25.37
CA ILE A 5 2.41 -11.80 24.65
C ILE A 5 3.48 -12.66 23.93
N ARG A 6 3.73 -13.88 24.44
CA ARG A 6 4.69 -14.81 23.84
C ARG A 6 4.24 -15.34 22.48
N VAL A 7 2.93 -15.53 22.27
CA VAL A 7 2.36 -16.07 21.02
C VAL A 7 2.71 -15.16 19.83
N PHE A 8 2.56 -13.83 19.96
CA PHE A 8 2.89 -12.85 18.91
C PHE A 8 4.39 -12.60 18.72
N SER A 9 5.23 -13.25 19.53
CA SER A 9 6.69 -13.18 19.44
C SER A 9 7.30 -14.45 18.82
N THR A 10 6.49 -15.49 18.61
CA THR A 10 6.89 -16.71 17.90
C THR A 10 7.07 -16.46 16.39
N SER A 11 7.78 -17.36 15.72
CA SER A 11 7.95 -17.33 14.26
C SER A 11 6.61 -17.44 13.52
N VAL A 12 5.70 -18.29 14.00
CA VAL A 12 4.35 -18.48 13.44
C VAL A 12 3.48 -17.25 13.68
N GLY A 13 3.40 -16.76 14.93
CA GLY A 13 2.59 -15.59 15.27
C GLY A 13 3.05 -14.31 14.56
N THR A 14 4.35 -14.15 14.33
CA THR A 14 4.90 -13.02 13.56
C THR A 14 4.44 -13.07 12.10
N LYS A 15 4.50 -14.23 11.45
CA LYS A 15 4.06 -14.40 10.06
C LYS A 15 2.55 -14.17 9.91
N LEU A 16 1.75 -14.71 10.83
CA LEU A 16 0.31 -14.48 10.87
C LEU A 16 -0.01 -12.99 10.98
N LEU A 17 0.64 -12.28 11.92
CA LEU A 17 0.40 -10.85 12.13
C LEU A 17 0.82 -9.99 10.92
N ILE A 18 1.92 -10.33 10.25
CA ILE A 18 2.33 -9.68 8.99
C ILE A 18 1.27 -9.91 7.91
N GLY A 19 0.76 -11.14 7.79
CA GLY A 19 -0.29 -11.48 6.81
C GLY A 19 -1.59 -10.72 7.06
N VAL A 20 -2.06 -10.68 8.31
CA VAL A 20 -3.30 -9.97 8.68
C VAL A 20 -3.17 -8.46 8.47
N THR A 21 -2.07 -7.86 8.93
CA THR A 21 -1.84 -6.43 8.72
C THR A 21 -1.67 -6.07 7.24
N GLY A 22 -0.98 -6.91 6.46
CA GLY A 22 -0.86 -6.75 5.01
C GLY A 22 -2.21 -6.84 4.29
N LEU A 23 -3.07 -7.79 4.69
CA LEU A 23 -4.42 -7.91 4.15
C LEU A 23 -5.27 -6.67 4.47
N ALA A 24 -5.21 -6.16 5.70
CA ALA A 24 -5.92 -4.95 6.09
C ALA A 24 -5.48 -3.73 5.26
N LEU A 25 -4.17 -3.55 5.06
CA LEU A 25 -3.63 -2.47 4.20
C LEU A 25 -4.04 -2.64 2.74
N PHE A 26 -4.08 -3.88 2.24
CA PHE A 26 -4.56 -4.17 0.89
C PHE A 26 -6.05 -3.81 0.71
N LEU A 27 -6.90 -4.16 1.67
CA LEU A 27 -8.31 -3.76 1.65
C LEU A 27 -8.49 -2.24 1.72
N PHE A 28 -7.68 -1.55 2.53
CA PHE A 28 -7.64 -0.09 2.54
C PHE A 28 -7.31 0.47 1.14
N LEU A 29 -6.33 -0.09 0.44
CA LEU A 29 -5.96 0.38 -0.92
C LEU A 29 -7.11 0.23 -1.92
N ILE A 30 -7.97 -0.80 -1.78
CA ILE A 30 -9.16 -0.96 -2.62
C ILE A 30 -10.16 0.19 -2.37
N SER A 31 -10.48 0.49 -1.11
CA SER A 31 -11.36 1.63 -0.80
C SER A 31 -10.71 2.97 -1.19
N HIS A 32 -9.39 3.06 -1.04
CA HIS A 32 -8.64 4.27 -1.33
C HIS A 32 -8.67 4.57 -2.83
N ILE A 33 -8.39 3.59 -3.69
CA ILE A 33 -8.47 3.79 -5.15
C ILE A 33 -9.90 4.06 -5.61
N ALA A 34 -10.91 3.43 -4.99
CA ALA A 34 -12.31 3.68 -5.31
C ALA A 34 -12.71 5.14 -5.06
N GLY A 35 -12.33 5.71 -3.92
CA GLY A 35 -12.54 7.13 -3.63
C GLY A 35 -11.73 8.05 -4.56
N ASN A 36 -10.48 7.69 -4.86
CA ASN A 36 -9.64 8.48 -5.76
C ASN A 36 -10.15 8.47 -7.22
N ALA A 37 -10.77 7.38 -7.66
CA ALA A 37 -11.33 7.26 -9.01
C ALA A 37 -12.48 8.26 -9.27
N LEU A 38 -13.10 8.82 -8.22
CA LEU A 38 -14.10 9.88 -8.38
C LEU A 38 -13.52 11.16 -9.00
N ILE A 39 -12.18 11.30 -9.09
CA ILE A 39 -11.55 12.41 -9.80
C ILE A 39 -11.91 12.45 -11.29
N PHE A 40 -12.21 11.28 -11.88
CA PHE A 40 -12.68 11.20 -13.27
C PHE A 40 -14.10 11.75 -13.44
N LEU A 41 -14.85 11.92 -12.36
CA LEU A 41 -16.23 12.43 -12.35
C LEU A 41 -16.31 13.94 -12.05
N GLY A 42 -15.17 14.62 -12.00
CA GLY A 42 -15.09 16.07 -11.85
C GLY A 42 -14.91 16.57 -10.41
N ARG A 43 -14.63 17.88 -10.31
CA ARG A 43 -14.31 18.60 -9.07
C ARG A 43 -15.39 18.47 -8.00
N ASP A 44 -16.65 18.67 -8.36
CA ASP A 44 -17.75 18.70 -7.40
C ASP A 44 -18.02 17.33 -6.78
N THR A 45 -18.04 16.28 -7.60
CA THR A 45 -18.20 14.89 -7.15
C THR A 45 -17.07 14.50 -6.18
N PHE A 46 -15.82 14.82 -6.55
CA PHE A 46 -14.65 14.48 -5.75
C PHE A 46 -14.64 15.24 -4.41
N ASN A 47 -14.94 16.53 -4.41
CA ASN A 47 -14.96 17.36 -3.21
C ASN A 47 -16.14 17.01 -2.30
N THR A 48 -17.32 16.70 -2.85
CA THR A 48 -18.49 16.27 -2.08
C THR A 48 -18.23 14.95 -1.36
N TYR A 49 -17.66 13.97 -2.06
CA TYR A 49 -17.24 12.71 -1.44
C TYR A 49 -16.19 12.94 -0.37
N SER A 50 -15.16 13.74 -0.68
CA SER A 50 -14.07 13.99 0.25
C SER A 50 -14.55 14.71 1.51
N HIS A 51 -15.47 15.68 1.38
CA HIS A 51 -16.09 16.36 2.51
C HIS A 51 -16.92 15.39 3.36
N THR A 52 -17.73 14.54 2.74
CA THR A 52 -18.52 13.49 3.44
C THR A 52 -17.61 12.56 4.23
N LEU A 53 -16.45 12.21 3.67
CA LEU A 53 -15.45 11.41 4.36
C LEU A 53 -14.85 12.20 5.52
N THR A 54 -14.28 13.38 5.28
CA THR A 54 -13.54 14.12 6.32
C THR A 54 -14.41 14.70 7.43
N SER A 55 -15.70 14.91 7.20
CA SER A 55 -16.66 15.36 8.22
C SER A 55 -17.19 14.20 9.09
N ASN A 56 -16.94 12.94 8.71
CA ASN A 56 -17.40 11.79 9.46
C ASN A 56 -16.55 11.60 10.74
N PRO A 57 -17.15 11.60 11.94
CA PRO A 57 -16.43 11.49 13.21
C PRO A 57 -15.69 10.15 13.41
N LEU A 58 -16.03 9.11 12.63
CA LEU A 58 -15.32 7.83 12.67
C LEU A 58 -14.00 7.86 11.90
N ILE A 59 -13.80 8.80 10.98
CA ILE A 59 -12.61 8.81 10.12
C ILE A 59 -11.31 9.04 10.90
N PRO A 60 -11.22 9.97 11.88
CA PRO A 60 -10.03 10.06 12.72
C PRO A 60 -9.70 8.76 13.47
N VAL A 61 -10.71 8.00 13.91
CA VAL A 61 -10.52 6.70 14.57
C VAL A 61 -9.96 5.68 13.57
N ILE A 62 -10.52 5.62 12.36
CA ILE A 62 -10.06 4.75 11.28
C ILE A 62 -8.62 5.09 10.89
N GLU A 63 -8.26 6.38 10.81
CA GLU A 63 -6.91 6.85 10.52
C GLU A 63 -5.90 6.38 11.58
N ILE A 64 -6.23 6.49 12.88
CA ILE A 64 -5.37 6.00 13.96
C ILE A 64 -5.20 4.48 13.87
N VAL A 65 -6.29 3.73 13.66
CA VAL A 65 -6.24 2.27 13.52
C VAL A 65 -5.38 1.87 12.32
N LEU A 66 -5.55 2.53 11.18
CA LEU A 66 -4.76 2.28 9.97
C LEU A 66 -3.27 2.58 10.20
N LEU A 67 -2.95 3.68 10.88
CA LEU A 67 -1.57 4.02 11.25
C LEU A 67 -0.96 2.95 12.15
N LEU A 68 -1.68 2.46 13.16
CA LEU A 68 -1.21 1.39 14.03
C LEU A 68 -0.97 0.08 13.24
N ILE A 69 -1.89 -0.30 12.35
CA ILE A 69 -1.72 -1.45 11.46
C ILE A 69 -0.47 -1.30 10.60
N PHE A 70 -0.26 -0.12 10.00
CA PHE A 70 0.90 0.18 9.17
C PHE A 70 2.22 0.08 9.96
N LEU A 71 2.28 0.68 11.15
CA LEU A 71 3.46 0.65 12.02
C LEU A 71 3.77 -0.78 12.49
N VAL A 72 2.75 -1.55 12.88
CA VAL A 72 2.92 -2.97 13.25
C VAL A 72 3.43 -3.79 12.07
N HIS A 73 2.89 -3.56 10.87
CA HIS A 73 3.33 -4.23 9.64
C HIS A 73 4.82 -3.98 9.38
N ILE A 74 5.27 -2.72 9.42
CA ILE A 74 6.68 -2.34 9.23
C ILE A 74 7.55 -2.94 10.34
N TYR A 75 7.17 -2.74 11.61
CA TYR A 75 7.95 -3.23 12.73
C TYR A 75 8.18 -4.75 12.66
N LYS A 76 7.13 -5.52 12.36
CA LYS A 76 7.22 -6.98 12.30
C LYS A 76 8.00 -7.45 11.08
N THR A 77 7.82 -6.84 9.91
CA THR A 77 8.56 -7.21 8.69
C THR A 77 10.05 -6.89 8.82
N VAL A 78 10.42 -5.72 9.35
CA VAL A 78 11.81 -5.32 9.59
C VAL A 78 12.46 -6.20 10.67
N THR A 79 11.78 -6.42 11.80
CA THR A 79 12.30 -7.28 12.87
C THR A 79 12.53 -8.71 12.38
N MET A 80 11.59 -9.25 11.58
CA MET A 80 11.75 -10.56 10.97
C MET A 80 12.93 -10.59 10.00
N TYR A 81 13.11 -9.56 9.17
CA TYR A 81 14.25 -9.45 8.26
C TYR A 81 15.58 -9.46 9.02
N LEU A 82 15.72 -8.64 10.07
CA LEU A 82 16.93 -8.56 10.88
C LEU A 82 17.23 -9.89 11.60
N ARG A 83 16.24 -10.53 12.20
CA ARG A 83 16.39 -11.85 12.83
C ARG A 83 16.83 -12.91 11.83
N ASN A 84 16.25 -12.90 10.63
CA ASN A 84 16.63 -13.83 9.56
C ASN A 84 18.06 -13.62 9.06
N GLN A 85 18.58 -12.38 9.11
CA GLN A 85 19.97 -12.08 8.81
C GLN A 85 20.91 -12.55 9.93
N GLN A 86 20.58 -12.26 11.19
CA GLN A 86 21.38 -12.65 12.36
C GLN A 86 21.48 -14.16 12.54
N ALA A 87 20.40 -14.91 12.22
CA ALA A 87 20.40 -16.37 12.26
C ALA A 87 21.25 -17.02 11.16
N ARG A 88 21.92 -16.24 10.29
CA ARG A 88 22.71 -16.72 9.15
C ARG A 88 24.13 -16.09 9.14
N PRO A 89 25.00 -16.43 10.12
CA PRO A 89 26.35 -15.87 10.21
C PRO A 89 27.31 -16.28 9.07
N VAL A 90 27.02 -17.38 8.36
CA VAL A 90 27.75 -17.79 7.15
C VAL A 90 26.80 -17.76 5.96
N ALA A 91 27.10 -16.94 4.95
CA ALA A 91 26.35 -16.95 3.70
C ALA A 91 26.52 -18.32 3.01
N TYR A 92 25.42 -18.93 2.55
CA TYR A 92 25.44 -20.24 1.88
C TYR A 92 26.54 -20.31 0.81
N GLN A 93 27.57 -21.14 1.04
CA GLN A 93 28.62 -21.41 0.07
C GLN A 93 28.18 -22.37 -1.07
N ALA A 94 26.95 -22.87 -1.04
CA ALA A 94 26.43 -23.72 -2.08
C ALA A 94 25.26 -23.04 -2.83
N LYS A 95 25.57 -22.36 -3.94
CA LYS A 95 24.59 -22.19 -5.04
C LYS A 95 24.39 -23.51 -5.82
N LYS A 96 24.43 -24.67 -5.15
CA LYS A 96 24.03 -25.94 -5.78
C LYS A 96 22.53 -26.11 -5.59
N SER A 97 21.80 -25.67 -6.60
CA SER A 97 20.42 -26.08 -6.86
C SER A 97 20.38 -27.61 -6.95
N GLN A 98 20.05 -28.29 -5.85
CA GLN A 98 19.65 -29.70 -5.91
C GLN A 98 18.26 -29.75 -6.59
N GLY A 99 18.25 -29.93 -7.91
CA GLY A 99 17.07 -30.34 -8.68
C GLY A 99 15.99 -29.30 -8.96
N SER A 100 16.05 -28.09 -8.38
CA SER A 100 15.23 -26.94 -8.78
C SER A 100 15.88 -25.65 -8.28
N PRO A 101 15.95 -24.58 -9.10
CA PRO A 101 16.59 -23.33 -8.69
C PRO A 101 15.98 -22.90 -7.36
N SER A 102 16.82 -22.72 -6.35
CA SER A 102 16.34 -22.41 -5.00
C SER A 102 15.45 -21.18 -5.10
N ARG A 103 14.14 -21.34 -4.83
CA ARG A 103 13.16 -20.25 -4.81
C ARG A 103 13.36 -19.32 -3.61
N ARG A 104 14.62 -19.10 -3.18
CA ARG A 104 15.03 -17.82 -2.59
C ARG A 104 14.99 -16.80 -3.74
N SER A 105 13.78 -16.60 -4.24
CA SER A 105 13.52 -15.85 -5.45
C SER A 105 13.81 -14.40 -5.14
N VAL A 106 14.32 -13.67 -6.11
CA VAL A 106 14.59 -12.23 -6.07
C VAL A 106 13.51 -11.45 -5.29
N SER A 107 12.25 -11.89 -5.36
CA SER A 107 11.12 -11.45 -4.53
C SER A 107 11.44 -11.26 -3.05
N SER A 108 12.04 -12.23 -2.35
CA SER A 108 12.31 -12.09 -0.91
C SER A 108 13.38 -11.05 -0.58
N LEU A 109 14.32 -10.81 -1.52
CA LEU A 109 15.34 -9.77 -1.38
C LEU A 109 14.76 -8.38 -1.70
N THR A 110 13.83 -8.29 -2.65
CA THR A 110 13.19 -7.03 -3.02
C THR A 110 12.06 -6.61 -2.08
N MET A 111 11.47 -7.52 -1.29
CA MET A 111 10.39 -7.15 -0.34
C MET A 111 10.79 -6.09 0.69
N ILE A 112 12.00 -6.18 1.26
CA ILE A 112 12.46 -5.16 2.21
C ILE A 112 12.77 -3.82 1.52
N ILE A 113 13.34 -3.87 0.31
CA ILE A 113 13.69 -2.68 -0.47
C ILE A 113 12.43 -1.94 -0.91
N THR A 114 11.47 -2.66 -1.49
CA THR A 114 10.17 -2.11 -1.86
C THR A 114 9.43 -1.57 -0.63
N GLY A 115 9.45 -2.28 0.50
CA GLY A 115 8.86 -1.80 1.75
C GLY A 115 9.46 -0.48 2.25
N LEU A 116 10.79 -0.33 2.20
CA LEU A 116 11.46 0.92 2.58
C LEU A 116 11.16 2.07 1.62
N TRP A 117 11.08 1.80 0.31
CA TRP A 117 10.61 2.80 -0.66
C TRP A 117 9.18 3.24 -0.35
N LEU A 118 8.28 2.29 -0.08
CA LEU A 118 6.89 2.57 0.25
C LEU A 118 6.76 3.39 1.54
N LEU A 119 7.65 3.20 2.53
CA LEU A 119 7.68 4.06 3.71
C LEU A 119 7.96 5.52 3.35
N ILE A 120 8.96 5.78 2.49
CA ILE A 120 9.27 7.13 2.01
C ILE A 120 8.09 7.70 1.22
N PHE A 121 7.52 6.89 0.32
CA PHE A 121 6.34 7.26 -0.46
C PHE A 121 5.16 7.66 0.44
N VAL A 122 4.81 6.85 1.44
CA VAL A 122 3.68 7.12 2.34
C VAL A 122 3.88 8.43 3.12
N VAL A 123 5.10 8.71 3.60
CA VAL A 123 5.40 9.97 4.30
C VAL A 123 5.19 11.17 3.37
N ILE A 124 5.72 11.12 2.15
CA ILE A 124 5.56 12.18 1.15
C ILE A 124 4.08 12.32 0.75
N HIS A 125 3.38 11.20 0.57
CA HIS A 125 1.98 11.13 0.19
C HIS A 125 1.06 11.77 1.23
N VAL A 126 1.19 11.37 2.49
CA VAL A 126 0.38 11.92 3.59
C VAL A 126 0.68 13.41 3.79
N LYS A 127 1.95 13.83 3.71
CA LYS A 127 2.33 15.24 3.78
C LYS A 127 1.71 16.05 2.64
N GLY A 128 1.72 15.54 1.41
CA GLY A 128 1.23 16.25 0.22
C GLY A 128 -0.29 16.39 0.16
N PHE A 129 -1.05 15.39 0.61
CA PHE A 129 -2.52 15.37 0.46
C PHE A 129 -3.30 15.60 1.75
N LYS A 130 -2.94 14.93 2.85
CA LYS A 130 -3.64 15.13 4.13
C LYS A 130 -3.30 16.50 4.71
N TYR A 131 -1.99 16.78 4.83
CA TYR A 131 -1.44 17.99 5.43
C TYR A 131 -0.98 19.03 4.39
N GLY A 132 -1.33 18.83 3.11
CA GLY A 132 -1.03 19.79 2.05
C GLY A 132 -1.81 21.09 2.18
N ALA A 133 -1.65 21.98 1.20
CA ALA A 133 -2.34 23.25 1.16
C ALA A 133 -3.86 23.10 1.33
N TYR A 134 -4.48 24.05 2.03
CA TYR A 134 -5.93 24.10 2.21
C TYR A 134 -6.52 25.10 1.22
N TYR A 135 -7.42 24.62 0.38
CA TYR A 135 -8.19 25.44 -0.55
C TYR A 135 -9.67 25.34 -0.16
N ALA A 136 -10.34 26.48 -0.03
CA ALA A 136 -11.78 26.51 0.17
C ALA A 136 -12.52 26.41 -1.17
N VAL A 137 -13.72 25.86 -1.16
CA VAL A 137 -14.65 25.95 -2.29
C VAL A 137 -15.50 27.21 -2.11
N ASP A 138 -15.48 28.12 -3.09
CA ASP A 138 -16.27 29.34 -3.04
C ASP A 138 -17.77 29.00 -2.95
N GLY A 139 -18.46 29.60 -1.98
CA GLY A 139 -19.90 29.36 -1.76
C GLY A 139 -20.25 28.05 -1.03
N ALA A 140 -19.26 27.28 -0.54
CA ALA A 140 -19.49 26.08 0.24
C ALA A 140 -18.65 26.08 1.53
N ASP A 141 -19.21 26.63 2.61
CA ASP A 141 -18.55 26.76 3.90
C ASP A 141 -18.10 25.41 4.47
N GLY A 142 -16.84 25.35 4.90
CA GLY A 142 -16.23 24.15 5.48
C GLY A 142 -15.78 23.08 4.47
N VAL A 143 -16.11 23.23 3.19
CA VAL A 143 -15.70 22.28 2.13
C VAL A 143 -14.29 22.61 1.64
N ARG A 144 -13.37 21.65 1.81
CA ARG A 144 -12.02 21.72 1.26
C ARG A 144 -11.99 21.25 -0.19
N ASP A 145 -11.40 22.05 -1.07
CA ASP A 145 -11.14 21.70 -2.46
C ASP A 145 -9.91 20.80 -2.59
N LEU A 146 -10.13 19.51 -2.31
CA LEU A 146 -9.11 18.47 -2.44
C LEU A 146 -8.84 18.13 -3.90
N HIS A 147 -9.81 18.31 -4.81
CA HIS A 147 -9.58 18.15 -6.24
C HIS A 147 -8.48 19.10 -6.73
N ARG A 148 -8.58 20.40 -6.39
CA ARG A 148 -7.54 21.39 -6.72
C ARG A 148 -6.19 21.02 -6.13
N LEU A 149 -6.14 20.58 -4.87
CA LEU A 149 -4.89 20.14 -4.25
C LEU A 149 -4.24 18.98 -5.02
N VAL A 150 -5.04 18.02 -5.50
CA VAL A 150 -4.56 16.89 -6.29
C VAL A 150 -4.01 17.34 -7.64
N VAL A 151 -4.76 18.18 -8.36
CA VAL A 151 -4.34 18.77 -9.64
C VAL A 151 -3.01 19.52 -9.48
N GLU A 152 -2.89 20.38 -8.47
CA GLU A 152 -1.69 21.19 -8.27
C GLU A 152 -0.45 20.35 -7.91
N ASN A 153 -0.60 19.33 -7.05
CA ASN A 153 0.51 18.42 -6.73
C ASN A 153 1.02 17.69 -7.98
N PHE A 154 0.12 17.28 -8.88
CA PHE A 154 0.49 16.57 -10.10
C PHE A 154 0.79 17.48 -11.30
N ARG A 155 0.87 18.81 -11.13
CA ARG A 155 1.47 19.68 -12.16
C ARG A 155 2.97 19.44 -12.33
N SER A 156 3.66 19.04 -11.26
CA SER A 156 5.11 18.79 -11.30
C SER A 156 5.41 17.45 -12.00
N PRO A 157 6.13 17.44 -13.14
CA PRO A 157 6.50 16.19 -13.81
C PRO A 157 7.36 15.27 -12.93
N LEU A 158 8.17 15.86 -12.05
CA LEU A 158 8.97 15.11 -11.09
C LEU A 158 8.09 14.39 -10.06
N MET A 159 7.04 15.05 -9.57
CA MET A 159 6.09 14.43 -8.65
C MET A 159 5.36 13.28 -9.33
N VAL A 160 4.94 13.47 -10.59
CA VAL A 160 4.29 12.42 -11.39
C VAL A 160 5.20 11.23 -11.60
N ALA A 161 6.46 11.45 -12.00
CA ALA A 161 7.43 10.38 -12.17
C ALA A 161 7.66 9.60 -10.85
N PHE A 162 7.80 10.32 -9.73
CA PHE A 162 7.93 9.72 -8.40
C PHE A 162 6.72 8.84 -8.04
N TYR A 163 5.50 9.31 -8.32
CA TYR A 163 4.28 8.55 -8.07
C TYR A 163 4.15 7.34 -8.98
N VAL A 164 4.45 7.47 -10.28
CA VAL A 164 4.42 6.33 -11.22
C VAL A 164 5.38 5.23 -10.77
N VAL A 165 6.63 5.57 -10.44
CA VAL A 165 7.59 4.60 -9.91
C VAL A 165 7.09 3.98 -8.62
N SER A 166 6.53 4.79 -7.71
CA SER A 166 5.98 4.29 -6.45
C SER A 166 4.81 3.34 -6.66
N MET A 167 3.94 3.56 -7.64
CA MET A 167 2.81 2.67 -7.93
C MET A 167 3.24 1.36 -8.60
N LEU A 168 4.28 1.38 -9.44
CA LEU A 168 4.91 0.14 -9.91
C LEU A 168 5.48 -0.67 -8.73
N ILE A 169 6.11 0.02 -7.77
CA ILE A 169 6.62 -0.60 -6.54
C ILE A 169 5.47 -1.14 -5.68
N VAL A 170 4.39 -0.39 -5.46
CA VAL A 170 3.17 -0.87 -4.77
C VAL A 170 2.65 -2.14 -5.43
N GLY A 171 2.45 -2.13 -6.75
CA GLY A 171 1.95 -3.28 -7.49
C GLY A 171 2.85 -4.51 -7.31
N SER A 172 4.17 -4.34 -7.40
CA SER A 172 5.13 -5.43 -7.16
C SER A 172 5.12 -5.93 -5.71
N HIS A 173 5.05 -5.02 -4.74
CA HIS A 173 5.01 -5.33 -3.31
C HIS A 173 3.75 -6.13 -2.96
N LEU A 174 2.59 -5.72 -3.49
CA LEU A 174 1.32 -6.43 -3.33
C LEU A 174 1.34 -7.80 -3.99
N TRP A 175 1.84 -7.89 -5.23
CA TRP A 175 1.94 -9.15 -5.98
C TRP A 175 2.72 -10.24 -5.20
N HIS A 176 3.84 -9.84 -4.62
CA HIS A 176 4.66 -10.69 -3.78
C HIS A 176 4.04 -10.93 -2.39
N GLY A 177 3.42 -9.90 -1.80
CA GLY A 177 2.74 -9.96 -0.51
C GLY A 177 1.60 -10.98 -0.50
N VAL A 178 0.74 -10.98 -1.52
CA VAL A 178 -0.34 -11.96 -1.67
C VAL A 178 0.21 -13.38 -1.69
N SER A 179 1.22 -13.64 -2.51
CA SER A 179 1.84 -14.98 -2.62
C SER A 179 2.44 -15.44 -1.29
N SER A 180 3.14 -14.54 -0.60
CA SER A 180 3.83 -14.84 0.66
C SER A 180 2.88 -15.01 1.83
N GLY A 181 1.78 -14.23 1.85
CA GLY A 181 0.75 -14.28 2.88
C GLY A 181 -0.01 -15.61 2.88
N PHE A 182 -0.47 -16.06 1.70
CA PHE A 182 -1.17 -17.35 1.59
C PHE A 182 -0.32 -18.54 2.04
N GLN A 183 0.96 -18.57 1.64
CA GLN A 183 1.90 -19.59 2.09
C GLN A 183 2.12 -19.53 3.62
N SER A 184 2.19 -18.33 4.18
CA SER A 184 2.43 -18.12 5.61
C SER A 184 1.24 -18.50 6.49
N LEU A 185 0.02 -18.42 5.96
CA LEU A 185 -1.21 -18.83 6.63
C LEU A 185 -1.48 -20.34 6.53
N GLY A 186 -0.69 -21.08 5.74
CA GLY A 186 -0.88 -22.52 5.54
C GLY A 186 -2.17 -22.88 4.80
N LEU A 187 -2.77 -21.90 4.09
CA LEU A 187 -4.00 -22.08 3.32
C LEU A 187 -3.69 -22.70 1.95
N ASP A 188 -2.99 -23.83 1.95
CA ASP A 188 -2.66 -24.59 0.74
C ASP A 188 -3.75 -25.62 0.44
N HIS A 189 -4.45 -25.40 -0.66
CA HIS A 189 -5.47 -26.29 -1.19
C HIS A 189 -5.27 -26.44 -2.71
N PRO A 190 -5.09 -27.66 -3.26
CA PRO A 190 -4.71 -27.88 -4.66
C PRO A 190 -5.59 -27.18 -5.70
N ARG A 191 -6.90 -27.07 -5.42
CA ARG A 191 -7.90 -26.46 -6.32
C ARG A 191 -8.11 -24.95 -6.13
N TRP A 192 -8.00 -24.43 -4.90
CA TRP A 192 -8.45 -23.07 -4.56
C TRP A 192 -7.29 -22.09 -4.46
N THR A 193 -6.16 -22.49 -3.87
CA THR A 193 -5.00 -21.62 -3.67
C THR A 193 -4.44 -21.05 -4.98
N PRO A 194 -4.29 -21.82 -6.08
CA PRO A 194 -3.82 -21.25 -7.34
C PRO A 194 -4.74 -20.16 -7.89
N ARG A 195 -6.07 -20.32 -7.74
CA ARG A 195 -7.08 -19.35 -8.20
C ARG A 195 -7.05 -18.08 -7.37
N ILE A 196 -6.99 -18.21 -6.05
CA ILE A 196 -6.95 -17.05 -5.14
C ILE A 196 -5.65 -16.26 -5.33
N LEU A 197 -4.52 -16.95 -5.52
CA LEU A 197 -3.25 -16.31 -5.84
C LEU A 197 -3.28 -15.57 -7.17
N ALA A 198 -3.86 -16.17 -8.22
CA ALA A 198 -4.03 -15.51 -9.51
C ALA A 198 -4.91 -14.26 -9.39
N PHE A 199 -6.01 -14.36 -8.65
CA PHE A 199 -6.92 -13.25 -8.39
C PHE A 199 -6.23 -12.11 -7.63
N GLY A 200 -5.57 -12.39 -6.50
CA GLY A 200 -4.90 -11.34 -5.72
C GLY A 200 -3.75 -10.68 -6.48
N LYS A 201 -3.06 -11.43 -7.34
CA LYS A 201 -2.05 -10.89 -8.27
C LYS A 201 -2.66 -9.98 -9.34
N ALA A 202 -3.78 -10.37 -9.93
CA ALA A 202 -4.51 -9.50 -10.85
C ALA A 202 -4.93 -8.19 -10.17
N PHE A 203 -5.46 -8.26 -8.93
CA PHE A 203 -5.79 -7.06 -8.16
C PHE A 203 -4.58 -6.19 -7.83
N ALA A 204 -3.42 -6.77 -7.55
CA ALA A 204 -2.19 -6.01 -7.34
C ALA A 204 -1.81 -5.17 -8.58
N VAL A 205 -1.97 -5.75 -9.78
CA VAL A 205 -1.76 -5.04 -11.06
C VAL A 205 -2.83 -3.97 -11.28
N LEU A 206 -4.10 -4.28 -11.01
CA LEU A 206 -5.20 -3.32 -11.17
C LEU A 206 -5.05 -2.11 -10.24
N ILE A 207 -4.67 -2.33 -8.97
CA ILE A 207 -4.44 -1.24 -8.02
C ILE A 207 -3.27 -0.37 -8.47
N GLY A 208 -2.11 -0.97 -8.78
CA GLY A 208 -0.94 -0.22 -9.25
C GLY A 208 -1.21 0.54 -10.55
N GLY A 209 -1.80 -0.13 -11.54
CA GLY A 209 -2.14 0.46 -12.83
C GLY A 209 -3.23 1.53 -12.73
N GLY A 210 -4.22 1.33 -11.87
CA GLY A 210 -5.30 2.31 -11.66
C GLY A 210 -4.80 3.61 -11.02
N PHE A 211 -3.91 3.54 -10.02
CA PHE A 211 -3.30 4.76 -9.47
C PHE A 211 -2.35 5.45 -10.46
N ILE A 212 -1.64 4.69 -11.31
CA ILE A 212 -0.85 5.26 -12.41
C ILE A 212 -1.78 6.00 -13.38
N LEU A 213 -2.89 5.38 -13.78
CA LEU A 213 -3.88 5.98 -14.68
C LEU A 213 -4.43 7.28 -14.10
N ILE A 214 -4.84 7.29 -12.83
CA ILE A 214 -5.32 8.48 -12.12
C ILE A 214 -4.25 9.58 -12.16
N THR A 215 -3.00 9.25 -11.80
CA THR A 215 -1.90 10.21 -11.74
C THR A 215 -1.62 10.84 -13.10
N LEU A 216 -1.53 10.02 -14.16
CA LEU A 216 -1.28 10.49 -15.52
C LEU A 216 -2.46 11.29 -16.07
N TYR A 217 -3.69 10.85 -15.80
CA TYR A 217 -4.89 11.59 -16.20
C TYR A 217 -4.91 12.99 -15.58
N VAL A 218 -4.67 13.10 -14.27
CA VAL A 218 -4.63 14.41 -13.61
C VAL A 218 -3.49 15.28 -14.14
N HIS A 219 -2.31 14.71 -14.42
CA HIS A 219 -1.20 15.48 -14.97
C HIS A 219 -1.52 16.06 -16.36
N LEU A 220 -2.14 15.25 -17.23
CA LEU A 220 -2.40 15.61 -18.62
C LEU A 220 -3.66 16.46 -18.80
N PHE A 221 -4.70 16.20 -18.00
CA PHE A 221 -6.03 16.78 -18.19
C PHE A 221 -6.52 17.58 -16.98
N GLY A 222 -5.85 17.55 -15.83
CA GLY A 222 -6.33 18.19 -14.59
C GLY A 222 -6.54 19.70 -14.69
N GLY A 223 -5.88 20.37 -15.65
CA GLY A 223 -6.14 21.79 -15.96
C GLY A 223 -7.45 22.07 -16.70
N GLN A 224 -8.10 21.04 -17.26
CA GLN A 224 -9.36 21.12 -18.01
C GLN A 224 -10.57 20.66 -17.18
N VAL A 225 -10.36 19.95 -16.07
CA VAL A 225 -11.41 19.35 -15.20
C VAL A 225 -11.97 20.36 -14.17
N GLY A 226 -11.66 21.64 -14.33
CA GLY A 226 -12.00 22.72 -13.38
C GLY A 226 -12.94 23.80 -13.92
N GLN A 227 -13.58 23.58 -15.08
CA GLN A 227 -14.73 24.38 -15.53
C GLN A 227 -16.03 23.64 -15.23
#